data_AF-A0A2X3CHX1-F1
#
_entry.id   AF-A0A2X3CHX1-F1
#
_cell.length_a   1.000
_cell.length_b   1.000
_cell.length_c   1.000
_cell.angle_alpha   90.00
_cell.angle_beta   90.00
_cell.angle_gamma   90.00
#
_symmetry.space_group_name_H-M   'P 1'
#
loop_
_entity.id
_entity.type
_entity.pdbx_description
1 polymer ?
#
loop_
_entity_poly.entity_id
_entity_poly.type
_entity_poly.pdbx_seq_one_letter_code
_entity_poly.pdbx_strand_id
1 'polypeptide(L)'
;MLNITPNFAQERGLNMLQRTWKAHDSFIVYAPTGSGKTGLAAFIAAGLVSRGMRVLFVAPYTILINQTAQRFTEYGLPGRPD
;
A
#
# COMPACT_ATOMS: atom_id res chain seq x y z
N MET A 1 7.04 3.50 -10.85
CA MET A 1 6.03 4.52 -10.43
C MET A 1 4.67 3.85 -10.57
N LEU A 2 3.73 4.06 -9.63
CA LEU A 2 2.39 3.46 -9.76
C LEU A 2 1.57 4.19 -10.82
N ASN A 3 0.64 3.48 -11.46
CA ASN A 3 -0.24 3.99 -12.50
C ASN A 3 -1.51 4.66 -11.94
N ILE A 4 -1.51 5.00 -10.65
CA ILE A 4 -2.62 5.64 -9.94
C ILE A 4 -2.12 6.86 -9.17
N THR A 5 -3.02 7.83 -8.96
CA THR A 5 -2.77 9.04 -8.17
C THR A 5 -3.44 8.92 -6.81
N PRO A 6 -2.77 9.29 -5.69
CA PRO A 6 -3.39 9.25 -4.38
C PRO A 6 -4.52 10.28 -4.30
N ASN A 7 -5.63 9.91 -3.67
CA ASN A 7 -6.65 10.90 -3.28
C ASN A 7 -6.16 11.73 -2.08
N PHE A 8 -6.89 12.80 -1.76
CA PHE A 8 -6.52 13.72 -0.68
C PHE A 8 -6.29 13.05 0.68
N ALA A 9 -7.12 12.06 1.05
CA ALA A 9 -6.97 11.35 2.31
C ALA A 9 -5.74 10.45 2.33
N GLN A 10 -5.45 9.79 1.20
CA GLN A 10 -4.25 8.96 1.02
C GLN A 10 -2.99 9.81 1.07
N GLU A 11 -2.97 10.95 0.38
CA GLU A 11 -1.83 11.89 0.39
C GLU A 11 -1.53 12.39 1.80
N ARG A 12 -2.57 12.81 2.55
CA ARG A 12 -2.42 13.20 3.96
C ARG A 12 -1.85 12.05 4.80
N GLY A 13 -2.38 10.84 4.65
CA GLY A 13 -1.88 9.66 5.37
C GLY A 13 -0.41 9.34 5.06
N LEU A 14 -0.02 9.36 3.78
CA LEU A 14 1.36 9.14 3.34
C LEU A 14 2.31 10.19 3.93
N ASN A 15 1.91 11.47 3.89
CA ASN A 15 2.71 12.55 4.46
C ASN A 15 2.92 12.40 5.98
N MET A 16 1.88 11.99 6.71
CA MET A 16 1.99 11.72 8.15
C MET A 16 2.94 10.56 8.45
N LEU A 17 2.81 9.46 7.71
CA LEU A 17 3.68 8.29 7.84
C LEU A 17 5.13 8.66 7.53
N GLN A 18 5.39 9.37 6.42
CA GLN A 18 6.74 9.76 6.02
C GLN A 18 7.45 10.64 7.06
N ARG A 19 6.74 11.58 7.68
CA ARG A 19 7.29 12.48 8.71
C ARG A 19 7.74 11.74 9.98
N THR A 20 7.06 10.65 10.31
CA THR A 20 7.27 9.91 11.56
C THR A 20 7.95 8.56 11.37
N TRP A 21 8.25 8.19 10.12
CA TRP A 21 8.74 6.86 9.73
C TRP A 21 10.01 6.40 10.46
N LYS A 22 10.88 7.33 10.83
CA LYS A 22 12.14 7.03 11.56
C LYS A 22 11.99 7.05 13.07
N ALA A 23 10.87 7.55 13.60
CA ALA A 23 10.65 7.70 15.03
C ALA A 23 9.96 6.49 15.65
N HIS A 24 9.33 5.64 14.84
CA HIS A 24 8.57 4.48 15.32
C HIS A 24 8.78 3.27 14.41
N ASP A 25 8.78 2.09 15.02
CA ASP A 25 8.88 0.81 14.30
C ASP A 25 7.52 0.29 13.80
N SER A 26 6.42 0.84 14.31
CA SER A 26 5.07 0.35 14.04
C SER A 26 4.06 1.47 13.95
N PHE A 27 3.16 1.34 12.97
CA PHE A 27 2.13 2.34 12.65
C PHE A 27 0.78 1.65 12.49
N ILE A 28 -0.29 2.33 12.91
CA ILE A 28 -1.66 1.91 12.63
C ILE A 28 -2.31 2.98 11.76
N VAL A 29 -2.85 2.57 10.62
CA VAL A 29 -3.64 3.44 9.73
C VAL A 29 -5.11 3.06 9.86
N TYR A 30 -5.92 3.99 10.36
CA TYR A 30 -7.36 3.83 10.48
C TYR A 30 -8.08 4.63 9.38
N ALA A 31 -8.96 3.97 8.62
CA ALA A 31 -9.72 4.62 7.55
C ALA A 31 -11.06 3.90 7.26
N PRO A 32 -12.14 4.65 6.93
CA PRO A 32 -13.46 4.07 6.66
C PRO A 32 -13.46 3.21 5.39
N THR A 33 -14.49 2.38 5.21
CA THR A 33 -14.73 1.69 3.93
C THR A 33 -14.88 2.71 2.79
N GLY A 34 -14.47 2.34 1.57
CA GLY A 34 -14.49 3.25 0.42
C GLY A 34 -13.35 4.29 0.35
N SER A 35 -12.60 4.53 1.42
CA SER A 35 -11.48 5.50 1.44
C SER A 35 -10.28 5.13 0.54
N GLY A 36 -10.26 3.92 -0.01
CA GLY A 36 -9.16 3.43 -0.84
C GLY A 36 -7.98 2.88 -0.04
N LYS A 37 -8.22 2.16 1.07
CA LYS A 37 -7.17 1.50 1.88
C LYS A 37 -6.22 0.64 1.06
N THR A 38 -6.74 -0.10 0.07
CA THR A 38 -5.92 -0.94 -0.81
C THR A 38 -4.97 -0.10 -1.67
N GLY A 39 -5.43 1.04 -2.20
CA GLY A 39 -4.56 1.98 -2.92
C GLY A 39 -3.49 2.59 -2.01
N LEU A 40 -3.85 2.97 -0.77
CA LEU A 40 -2.89 3.46 0.22
C LEU A 40 -1.80 2.42 0.53
N ALA A 41 -2.20 1.16 0.73
CA ALA A 41 -1.27 0.06 0.93
C ALA A 41 -0.33 -0.14 -0.27
N ALA A 42 -0.83 0.02 -1.49
CA ALA A 42 0.00 -0.04 -2.70
C ALA A 42 1.06 1.09 -2.73
N PHE A 43 0.69 2.33 -2.39
CA PHE A 43 1.67 3.43 -2.30
C PHE A 43 2.76 3.17 -1.26
N ILE A 44 2.39 2.65 -0.08
CA ILE A 44 3.35 2.27 0.96
C ILE A 44 4.28 1.15 0.45
N ALA A 45 3.69 0.09 -0.11
CA ALA A 45 4.45 -1.05 -0.64
C ALA A 45 5.42 -0.62 -1.75
N ALA A 46 4.97 0.21 -2.69
CA ALA A 46 5.82 0.74 -3.76
C ALA A 46 6.98 1.58 -3.23
N GLY A 47 6.72 2.39 -2.19
CA GLY A 47 7.76 3.18 -1.52
C GLY A 47 8.83 2.30 -0.86
N LEU A 48 8.46 1.16 -0.30
CA LEU A 48 9.39 0.21 0.33
C LEU A 48 10.14 -0.63 -0.71
N VAL A 49 9.42 -1.17 -1.71
CA VAL A 49 10.01 -1.97 -2.79
C VAL A 49 10.99 -1.15 -3.62
N SER A 50 10.70 0.13 -3.90
CA SER A 50 11.63 1.01 -4.61
C SER A 50 12.95 1.25 -3.87
N ARG A 51 13.02 0.91 -2.58
CA ARG A 51 14.24 0.96 -1.75
C ARG A 51 14.87 -0.43 -1.56
N GLY A 52 14.44 -1.43 -2.33
CA GLY A 52 14.94 -2.80 -2.24
C GLY A 52 14.43 -3.58 -1.03
N MET A 53 13.40 -3.09 -0.33
CA MET A 53 12.83 -3.78 0.84
C MET A 53 11.81 -4.83 0.42
N ARG A 54 11.66 -5.87 1.26
CA ARG A 54 10.62 -6.89 1.12
C ARG A 54 9.36 -6.47 1.86
N VAL A 55 8.20 -6.70 1.26
CA VAL A 55 6.89 -6.37 1.82
C VAL A 55 6.04 -7.63 1.89
N LEU A 56 5.40 -7.86 3.03
CA LEU A 56 4.40 -8.91 3.23
C LEU A 56 3.04 -8.26 3.44
N PHE A 57 2.07 -8.59 2.58
CA PHE A 57 0.68 -8.21 2.78
C PHE A 57 -0.10 -9.42 3.34
N VAL A 58 -0.77 -9.24 4.47
CA VAL A 58 -1.52 -10.30 5.15
C VAL A 58 -3.00 -9.92 5.16
N ALA A 59 -3.86 -10.90 4.82
CA ALA A 59 -5.31 -10.75 4.87
C ALA A 59 -5.94 -12.02 5.45
N PRO A 60 -7.12 -11.92 6.09
CA PRO A 60 -7.76 -13.05 6.78
C PRO A 60 -8.39 -14.09 5.83
N TYR A 61 -8.62 -13.74 4.56
CA TYR A 61 -9.26 -14.61 3.58
C TYR A 61 -8.46 -14.66 2.28
N THR A 62 -8.40 -15.83 1.66
CA THR A 62 -7.70 -16.06 0.39
C THR A 62 -8.24 -15.20 -0.74
N ILE A 63 -9.55 -14.96 -0.78
CA ILE A 63 -10.19 -14.05 -1.76
C ILE A 63 -9.59 -12.64 -1.68
N LEU A 64 -9.32 -12.13 -0.47
CA LEU A 64 -8.75 -10.79 -0.28
C LEU A 64 -7.28 -10.74 -0.70
N ILE A 65 -6.54 -11.83 -0.51
CA ILE A 65 -5.17 -11.97 -1.00
C ILE A 65 -5.16 -11.86 -2.53
N ASN A 66 -5.98 -12.66 -3.21
CA ASN A 66 -6.05 -12.69 -4.67
C ASN A 66 -6.50 -11.33 -5.25
N GLN A 67 -7.54 -10.74 -4.67
CA GLN A 67 -8.01 -9.41 -5.06
C GLN A 67 -6.92 -8.35 -4.87
N THR A 68 -6.21 -8.37 -3.73
CA THR A 68 -5.16 -7.38 -3.46
C THR A 68 -3.98 -7.56 -4.41
N ALA A 69 -3.56 -8.81 -4.65
CA ALA A 69 -2.48 -9.12 -5.59
C ALA A 69 -2.81 -8.61 -7.00
N GLN A 70 -4.02 -8.88 -7.50
CA GLN A 70 -4.49 -8.37 -8.78
C GLN A 70 -4.46 -6.83 -8.82
N ARG A 71 -5.03 -6.16 -7.80
CA ARG A 71 -5.03 -4.69 -7.72
C ARG A 71 -3.63 -4.11 -7.68
N PHE A 72 -2.71 -4.74 -6.96
CA PHE A 72 -1.33 -4.29 -6.86
C PHE A 72 -0.64 -4.34 -8.22
N THR A 73 -0.81 -5.45 -8.96
CA THR A 73 -0.30 -5.57 -10.33
C THR A 73 -0.93 -4.53 -11.26
N GLU A 74 -2.25 -4.33 -11.20
CA GLU A 74 -2.96 -3.29 -11.97
C GLU A 74 -2.42 -1.88 -11.68
N TYR A 75 -2.06 -1.60 -10.42
CA TYR A 75 -1.48 -0.33 -10.01
C TYR A 75 0.00 -0.18 -10.40
N GLY A 76 0.66 -1.24 -10.89
CA GLY A 76 2.04 -1.21 -11.36
C GLY A 76 3.08 -1.70 -10.34
N LEU A 77 2.67 -2.43 -9.30
CA LEU A 77 3.60 -3.22 -8.50
C LEU A 77 4.03 -4.48 -9.29
N PRO A 78 5.28 -4.94 -9.13
CA PRO A 78 5.75 -6.14 -9.80
C PRO A 78 4.96 -7.36 -9.29
N GLY A 79 4.22 -8.00 -10.18
CA GLY A 79 3.61 -9.31 -9.97
C GLY A 79 4.50 -10.42 -10.51
N ARG A 80 4.26 -11.65 -10.06
CA ARG A 80 4.80 -12.81 -10.77
C ARG A 80 4.14 -12.84 -12.16
N PRO A 81 4.89 -12.95 -13.27
CA PRO A 81 4.27 -13.24 -14.56
C PRO A 81 3.61 -14.61 -14.45
N ASP A 82 2.33 -14.68 -14.84
CA ASP A 82 1.60 -15.94 -14.98
C ASP A 82 2.26 -16.83 -16.05
#